data_AF-A0A7V8VCV5-F1
#
_entry.id   AF-A0A7V8VCV5-F1
#
_cell.length_a   1.000
_cell.length_b   1.000
_cell.length_c   1.000
_cell.angle_alpha   90.00
_cell.angle_beta   90.00
_cell.angle_gamma   90.00
#
_symmetry.space_group_name_H-M   'P 1'
#
loop_
_entity.id
_entity.type
_entity.pdbx_description
1 polymer ?
#
loop_
_entity_poly.entity_id
_entity_poly.type
_entity_poly.pdbx_seq_one_letter_code
_entity_poly.pdbx_strand_id
1 'polypeptide(L)'
;MRYDKVRHLGIPLIAILFPSLVSLGMSAASIPRPRQTVTLTGPEAFDPDVAPDVLMFSPDGKQLLVGGSALPENRLAPHLSVFDVGTRKRTVRLAGHSACVRDVAFSQDGKLMASCGDDNEVRLWDTQKWELVRRITHQEGGDQLLSVAVSPDGSLVIAGSNSSFVVAFDAATGRQLWTLDLPKPWNRGQMVVGLRFAQGGRLFVAGTDSGRVFVCGIDKGKAKIVKNWSVFPEDSNLQDGIPELERIDLSPKGDLVAVAAYLSEAAPRKEGYGLSLWEVATGERIADLGGHRTGTFAVAFFPDGDLLVSGGKAAEGEKAAGELKVWSVRQKRLLAVQQTLKKYRVWALAVSPDGSRLAVGNPFEPLVMWRIDTDSGMKK
;
A
#
# COMPACT_ATOMS: atom_id res chain seq x y z
N MET A 1 -63.90 15.70 -63.56
CA MET A 1 -64.20 16.90 -62.76
C MET A 1 -65.25 16.51 -61.72
N ARG A 2 -65.00 16.80 -60.42
CA ARG A 2 -65.92 16.79 -59.26
C ARG A 2 -66.33 15.42 -58.66
N TYR A 3 -65.88 15.13 -57.41
CA TYR A 3 -66.55 15.35 -56.08
C TYR A 3 -67.65 14.28 -55.85
N ASP A 4 -67.85 13.61 -54.70
CA ASP A 4 -67.30 13.61 -53.34
C ASP A 4 -67.99 12.46 -52.56
N LYS A 5 -67.37 11.91 -51.49
CA LYS A 5 -67.93 11.67 -50.12
C LYS A 5 -69.27 10.86 -49.91
N VAL A 6 -69.57 10.13 -48.82
CA VAL A 6 -69.22 10.05 -47.38
C VAL A 6 -69.59 8.64 -46.84
N ARG A 7 -68.89 8.16 -45.79
CA ARG A 7 -69.28 7.07 -44.87
C ARG A 7 -69.83 7.61 -43.54
N HIS A 8 -70.71 6.88 -42.86
CA HIS A 8 -70.84 6.63 -41.39
C HIS A 8 -72.18 5.87 -41.18
N LEU A 9 -72.43 4.96 -40.23
CA LEU A 9 -71.91 4.61 -38.90
C LEU A 9 -72.54 3.24 -38.50
N GLY A 10 -71.86 2.40 -37.70
CA GLY A 10 -72.56 1.60 -36.67
C GLY A 10 -72.12 0.14 -36.33
N ILE A 11 -71.46 -0.03 -35.16
CA ILE A 11 -71.68 -0.99 -34.01
C ILE A 11 -71.66 -2.54 -34.28
N PRO A 12 -71.26 -3.50 -33.36
CA PRO A 12 -70.24 -3.58 -32.28
C PRO A 12 -69.45 -4.95 -32.15
N LEU A 13 -68.57 -5.02 -31.14
CA LEU A 13 -68.30 -6.11 -30.17
C LEU A 13 -67.31 -7.28 -30.44
N ILE A 14 -66.56 -7.58 -29.35
CA ILE A 14 -65.96 -8.85 -28.88
C ILE A 14 -64.42 -8.98 -28.95
N ALA A 15 -63.88 -9.24 -27.76
CA ALA A 15 -62.49 -9.44 -27.39
C ALA A 15 -61.90 -10.74 -27.95
N ILE A 16 -60.61 -10.71 -28.31
CA ILE A 16 -59.77 -11.89 -28.47
C ILE A 16 -58.39 -11.62 -27.86
N LEU A 17 -57.91 -12.64 -27.13
CA LEU A 17 -56.68 -12.75 -26.36
C LEU A 17 -55.39 -12.48 -27.18
N PHE A 18 -54.37 -11.97 -26.49
CA PHE A 18 -52.99 -11.73 -26.95
C PHE A 18 -52.34 -12.98 -27.56
N PRO A 19 -51.38 -12.79 -28.50
CA PRO A 19 -49.99 -12.92 -28.05
C PRO A 19 -48.98 -11.96 -28.72
N SER A 20 -47.90 -11.70 -27.97
CA SER A 20 -46.53 -11.40 -28.44
C SER A 20 -46.33 -10.21 -29.39
N LEU A 21 -45.86 -9.08 -28.81
CA LEU A 21 -45.09 -8.08 -29.54
C LEU A 21 -43.61 -8.23 -29.20
N VAL A 22 -42.89 -8.64 -30.24
CA VAL A 22 -41.44 -8.68 -30.38
C VAL A 22 -40.84 -7.37 -29.85
N SER A 23 -39.95 -7.51 -28.88
CA SER A 23 -39.02 -6.47 -28.45
C SER A 23 -38.16 -6.06 -29.63
N LEU A 24 -38.49 -4.93 -30.27
CA LEU A 24 -37.53 -4.23 -31.13
C LEU A 24 -36.51 -3.58 -30.19
N GLY A 25 -35.34 -4.20 -30.13
CA GLY A 25 -34.17 -3.68 -29.44
C GLY A 25 -33.78 -2.32 -29.99
N MET A 26 -34.10 -1.28 -29.23
CA MET A 26 -33.25 -0.10 -29.17
C MET A 26 -32.34 -0.28 -27.97
N SER A 27 -31.13 -0.77 -28.25
CA SER A 27 -30.00 -0.68 -27.33
C SER A 27 -29.91 0.78 -26.89
N ALA A 28 -30.23 1.04 -25.63
CA ALA A 28 -29.82 2.29 -25.00
C ALA A 28 -28.29 2.28 -25.07
N ALA A 29 -27.74 3.02 -26.04
CA ALA A 29 -26.32 3.26 -26.12
C ALA A 29 -25.91 3.77 -24.73
N SER A 30 -25.20 2.92 -23.98
CA SER A 30 -24.70 3.28 -22.67
C SER A 30 -23.86 4.53 -22.88
N ILE A 31 -24.31 5.66 -22.35
CA ILE A 31 -23.48 6.87 -22.29
C ILE A 31 -22.18 6.40 -21.64
N PRO A 32 -21.03 6.44 -22.34
CA PRO A 32 -19.79 6.00 -21.74
C PRO A 32 -19.58 6.87 -20.51
N ARG A 33 -19.60 6.24 -19.32
CA ARG A 33 -19.25 6.94 -18.08
C ARG A 33 -17.89 7.58 -18.31
N PRO A 34 -17.68 8.85 -17.89
CA PRO A 34 -16.37 9.48 -18.03
C PRO A 34 -15.32 8.52 -17.44
N ARG A 35 -14.37 8.11 -18.28
CA ARG A 35 -13.25 7.27 -17.82
C ARG A 35 -12.39 8.18 -16.97
N GLN A 36 -12.46 8.00 -15.66
CA GLN A 36 -11.43 8.52 -14.75
C GLN A 36 -10.08 8.10 -15.33
N THR A 37 -9.27 9.10 -15.67
CA THR A 37 -7.97 8.91 -16.28
C THR A 37 -6.94 9.45 -15.32
N VAL A 38 -5.92 8.65 -15.04
CA VAL A 38 -4.79 9.04 -14.21
C VAL A 38 -3.58 9.12 -15.12
N THR A 39 -2.87 10.24 -15.09
CA THR A 39 -1.63 10.41 -15.83
C THR A 39 -0.49 10.63 -14.85
N LEU A 40 0.61 9.91 -15.06
CA LEU A 40 1.87 10.14 -14.36
C LEU A 40 2.77 10.96 -15.28
N THR A 41 3.03 12.21 -14.94
CA THR A 41 3.85 13.11 -15.77
C THR A 41 5.19 13.37 -15.12
N GLY A 42 6.26 13.12 -15.87
CA GLY A 42 7.63 13.55 -15.59
C GLY A 42 8.21 13.06 -14.25
N PRO A 43 9.25 12.22 -14.26
CA PRO A 43 10.00 11.96 -13.04
C PRO A 43 10.98 13.11 -12.75
N GLU A 44 10.82 13.75 -11.60
CA GLU A 44 11.85 14.62 -11.01
C GLU A 44 12.82 13.77 -10.19
N ALA A 45 14.11 13.84 -10.51
CA ALA A 45 15.13 13.02 -9.85
C ALA A 45 15.60 13.65 -8.52
N PHE A 46 15.88 12.77 -7.57
CA PHE A 46 16.57 13.04 -6.31
C PHE A 46 17.88 12.23 -6.31
N ASP A 47 18.86 12.71 -5.56
CA ASP A 47 20.17 12.07 -5.42
C ASP A 47 20.36 11.58 -3.98
N PRO A 48 19.76 10.43 -3.61
CA PRO A 48 19.94 9.86 -2.29
C PRO A 48 21.32 9.19 -2.19
N ASP A 49 21.98 9.42 -1.06
CA ASP A 49 23.22 8.75 -0.67
C ASP A 49 22.97 7.47 0.14
N VAL A 50 21.74 6.94 0.06
CA VAL A 50 21.26 5.71 0.69
C VAL A 50 20.34 4.98 -0.29
N ALA A 51 20.35 3.65 -0.26
CA ALA A 51 19.41 2.87 -1.05
C ALA A 51 17.97 3.17 -0.57
N PRO A 52 17.01 3.48 -1.45
CA PRO A 52 15.63 3.77 -1.05
C PRO A 52 14.85 2.47 -0.79
N ASP A 53 15.10 1.83 0.36
CA ASP A 53 14.36 0.66 0.83
C ASP A 53 12.99 1.02 1.43
N VAL A 54 12.87 2.24 1.95
CA VAL A 54 11.63 2.82 2.45
C VAL A 54 11.52 4.29 2.04
N LEU A 55 10.30 4.69 1.66
CA LEU A 55 9.95 6.06 1.30
C LEU A 55 8.73 6.49 2.09
N MET A 56 8.70 7.74 2.57
CA MET A 56 7.54 8.31 3.22
C MET A 56 7.52 9.83 3.10
N PHE A 57 6.37 10.42 2.77
CA PHE A 57 6.19 11.86 2.88
C PHE A 57 5.92 12.25 4.34
N SER A 58 6.40 13.41 4.77
CA SER A 58 5.90 14.04 6.00
C SER A 58 4.39 14.30 5.87
N PRO A 59 3.62 14.33 6.97
CA PRO A 59 2.18 14.57 6.91
C PRO A 59 1.78 15.90 6.27
N ASP A 60 2.65 16.91 6.29
CA ASP A 60 2.45 18.19 5.61
C ASP A 60 2.88 18.19 4.13
N GLY A 61 3.42 17.07 3.63
CA GLY A 61 3.86 16.87 2.25
C GLY A 61 5.14 17.62 1.85
N LYS A 62 5.78 18.34 2.77
CA LYS A 62 6.95 19.19 2.44
C LYS A 62 8.27 18.44 2.43
N GLN A 63 8.36 17.33 3.16
CA GLN A 63 9.55 16.51 3.25
C GLN A 63 9.31 15.11 2.69
N LEU A 64 10.33 14.55 2.04
CA LEU A 64 10.38 13.16 1.63
C LEU A 64 11.51 12.47 2.42
N LEU A 65 11.13 11.47 3.21
CA LEU A 65 12.08 10.56 3.86
C LEU A 65 12.47 9.45 2.92
N VAL A 66 13.77 9.16 2.92
CA VAL A 66 14.39 8.07 2.18
C VAL A 66 15.27 7.31 3.15
N GLY A 67 14.95 6.06 3.43
CA GLY A 67 15.73 5.20 4.30
C GLY A 67 16.12 3.92 3.61
N GLY A 68 17.23 3.33 4.03
CA GLY A 68 17.58 1.97 3.63
C GLY A 68 19.02 1.62 3.83
N SER A 69 19.47 0.70 2.98
CA SER A 69 20.79 0.08 3.01
C SER A 69 21.90 1.04 2.59
N ALA A 70 23.12 0.77 3.05
CA ALA A 70 24.30 1.44 2.53
C ALA A 70 24.47 1.15 1.02
N LEU A 71 24.88 2.15 0.26
CA LEU A 71 25.19 1.99 -1.16
C LEU A 71 26.63 1.48 -1.32
N PRO A 72 26.89 0.52 -2.22
CA PRO A 72 28.25 -0.02 -2.43
C PRO A 72 29.28 1.06 -2.77
N GLU A 73 28.89 2.09 -3.52
CA GLU A 73 29.75 3.19 -3.92
C GLU A 73 30.12 4.16 -2.79
N ASN A 74 29.42 4.14 -1.65
CA ASN A 74 29.62 5.11 -0.59
C ASN A 74 29.90 4.44 0.76
N ARG A 75 30.96 4.88 1.47
CA ARG A 75 31.38 4.30 2.76
C ARG A 75 30.48 4.72 3.94
N LEU A 76 29.27 5.19 3.67
CA LEU A 76 28.33 5.61 4.72
C LEU A 76 27.63 4.38 5.30
N ALA A 77 27.43 4.39 6.61
CA ALA A 77 26.53 3.44 7.26
C ALA A 77 25.08 3.65 6.76
N PRO A 78 24.21 2.62 6.86
CA PRO A 78 22.78 2.77 6.64
C PRO A 78 22.20 3.94 7.46
N HIS A 79 21.31 4.72 6.86
CA HIS A 79 20.76 5.93 7.47
C HIS A 79 19.43 6.33 6.83
N LEU A 80 18.86 7.44 7.29
CA LEU A 80 17.75 8.12 6.61
C LEU A 80 18.21 9.48 6.09
N SER A 81 17.74 9.85 4.91
CA SER A 81 17.92 11.16 4.30
C SER A 81 16.56 11.85 4.18
N VAL A 82 16.52 13.12 4.61
CA VAL A 82 15.35 14.00 4.53
C VAL A 82 15.55 14.94 3.35
N PHE A 83 14.59 14.98 2.43
CA PHE A 83 14.61 15.89 1.29
C PHE A 83 13.47 16.89 1.36
N ASP A 84 13.79 18.15 1.07
CA ASP A 84 12.75 19.14 0.80
C ASP A 84 12.14 18.87 -0.58
N VAL A 85 10.82 18.71 -0.63
CA VAL A 85 10.09 18.28 -1.83
C VAL A 85 10.06 19.35 -2.92
N GLY A 86 10.11 20.64 -2.54
CA GLY A 86 10.05 21.76 -3.50
C GLY A 86 11.39 22.02 -4.18
N THR A 87 12.48 21.95 -3.42
CA THR A 87 13.84 22.22 -3.89
C THR A 87 14.57 20.95 -4.33
N ARG A 88 14.11 19.77 -3.91
CA ARG A 88 14.71 18.45 -4.13
C ARG A 88 16.09 18.30 -3.52
N LYS A 89 16.43 19.16 -2.55
CA LYS A 89 17.71 19.12 -1.86
C LYS A 89 17.56 18.34 -0.56
N ARG A 90 18.56 17.50 -0.27
CA ARG A 90 18.69 16.88 1.05
C ARG A 90 18.90 17.99 2.08
N THR A 91 18.03 18.03 3.08
CA THR A 91 18.08 18.99 4.18
C THR A 91 18.79 18.39 5.39
N VAL A 92 18.53 17.12 5.69
CA VAL A 92 19.08 16.44 6.87
C VAL A 92 19.48 15.00 6.56
N ARG A 93 20.51 14.52 7.25
CA ARG A 93 20.87 13.10 7.33
C ARG A 93 20.70 12.61 8.76
N LEU A 94 19.85 11.60 8.97
CA LEU A 94 19.60 10.97 10.27
C LEU A 94 20.47 9.73 10.38
N ALA A 95 21.67 9.92 10.92
CA ALA A 95 22.64 8.84 11.14
C ALA A 95 22.37 8.10 12.46
N GLY A 96 22.87 6.87 12.55
CA GLY A 96 22.93 6.14 13.82
C GLY A 96 22.45 4.70 13.74
N HIS A 97 21.71 4.31 12.69
CA HIS A 97 21.46 2.91 12.38
C HIS A 97 22.77 2.20 12.03
N SER A 98 22.99 1.01 12.58
CA SER A 98 24.20 0.20 12.29
C SER A 98 23.98 -0.85 11.19
N ALA A 99 22.73 -1.05 10.79
CA ALA A 99 22.31 -1.94 9.71
C ALA A 99 21.09 -1.34 8.99
N CYS A 100 20.61 -2.00 7.94
CA CYS A 100 19.62 -1.47 7.00
C CYS A 100 18.33 -0.98 7.69
N VAL A 101 17.86 0.21 7.32
CA VAL A 101 16.57 0.73 7.76
C VAL A 101 15.46 0.06 6.95
N ARG A 102 14.48 -0.55 7.62
CA ARG A 102 13.44 -1.38 6.99
C ARG A 102 12.09 -0.69 6.88
N ASP A 103 11.73 0.13 7.87
CA ASP A 103 10.43 0.81 7.91
C ASP A 103 10.52 2.14 8.66
N VAL A 104 9.57 3.03 8.35
CA VAL A 104 9.40 4.33 9.03
C VAL A 104 7.92 4.67 9.19
N ALA A 105 7.59 5.43 10.23
CA ALA A 105 6.24 5.92 10.45
C ALA A 105 6.23 7.29 11.15
N PHE A 106 5.32 8.19 10.74
CA PHE A 106 5.05 9.45 11.42
C PHE A 106 3.83 9.35 12.35
N SER A 107 3.80 10.16 13.41
CA SER A 107 2.56 10.59 14.05
C SER A 107 1.73 11.43 13.08
N GLN A 108 0.41 11.53 13.28
CA GLN A 108 -0.46 12.29 12.37
C GLN A 108 -0.14 13.79 12.36
N ASP A 109 0.31 14.34 13.49
CA ASP A 109 0.76 15.74 13.58
C ASP A 109 2.17 15.95 13.00
N GLY A 110 2.82 14.87 12.58
CA GLY A 110 4.13 14.87 11.94
C GLY A 110 5.29 15.22 12.84
N LYS A 111 5.10 15.41 14.15
CA LYS A 111 6.16 15.84 15.08
C LYS A 111 7.06 14.71 15.57
N LEU A 112 6.52 13.49 15.60
CA LEU A 112 7.24 12.28 15.97
C LEU A 112 7.40 11.40 14.73
N MET A 113 8.59 10.87 14.53
CA MET A 113 8.85 9.82 13.55
C MET A 113 9.55 8.65 14.23
N ALA A 114 9.17 7.43 13.87
CA ALA A 114 9.86 6.21 14.28
C ALA A 114 10.50 5.53 13.08
N SER A 115 11.69 4.98 13.26
CA SER A 115 12.38 4.13 12.28
C SER A 115 12.84 2.83 12.93
N CYS A 116 12.88 1.74 12.17
CA CYS A 116 13.41 0.45 12.62
C CYS A 116 14.19 -0.24 11.50
N GLY A 117 15.00 -1.23 11.86
CA GLY A 117 15.87 -1.90 10.90
C GLY A 117 16.53 -3.17 11.43
N ASP A 118 17.47 -3.68 10.65
CA ASP A 118 18.19 -4.92 10.93
C ASP A 118 19.16 -4.81 12.14
N ASP A 119 19.28 -3.61 12.72
CA ASP A 119 20.09 -3.33 13.90
C ASP A 119 19.34 -3.50 15.23
N ASN A 120 18.09 -4.01 15.17
CA ASN A 120 17.26 -4.36 16.32
C ASN A 120 16.86 -3.15 17.20
N GLU A 121 16.99 -1.94 16.68
CA GLU A 121 16.63 -0.72 17.37
C GLU A 121 15.49 0.01 16.68
N VAL A 122 14.49 0.38 17.46
CA VAL A 122 13.52 1.41 17.10
C VAL A 122 14.08 2.75 17.54
N ARG A 123 14.18 3.71 16.61
CA ARG A 123 14.63 5.08 16.88
C ARG A 123 13.47 6.05 16.74
N LEU A 124 13.34 6.94 17.72
CA LEU A 124 12.34 8.01 17.73
C LEU A 124 13.01 9.34 17.47
N TRP A 125 12.44 10.11 16.54
CA TRP A 125 12.98 11.36 16.03
C TRP A 125 11.97 12.49 16.24
N ASP A 126 12.45 13.61 16.76
CA ASP A 126 11.75 14.89 16.70
C ASP A 126 11.95 15.45 15.29
N THR A 127 10.88 15.70 14.56
CA THR A 127 10.93 16.10 13.15
C THR A 127 10.99 17.62 12.97
N GLN A 128 10.76 18.40 14.03
CA GLN A 128 10.93 19.86 14.00
C GLN A 128 12.41 20.22 13.98
N LYS A 129 13.21 19.43 14.71
CA LYS A 129 14.68 19.60 14.76
C LYS A 129 15.44 18.52 14.01
N TRP A 130 14.76 17.44 13.62
CA TRP A 130 15.37 16.23 13.05
C TRP A 130 16.42 15.61 13.97
N GLU A 131 16.11 15.56 15.26
CA GLU A 131 17.00 15.05 16.32
C GLU A 131 16.53 13.71 16.86
N LEU A 132 17.48 12.82 17.16
CA LEU A 132 17.18 11.56 17.83
C LEU A 132 16.76 11.83 19.27
N VAL A 133 15.51 11.53 19.59
CA VAL A 133 14.95 11.67 20.94
C VAL A 133 15.20 10.40 21.75
N ARG A 134 15.10 9.23 21.12
CA ARG A 134 15.20 7.95 21.83
C ARG A 134 15.66 6.78 20.96
N ARG A 135 16.40 5.86 21.58
CA ARG A 135 16.63 4.49 21.09
C ARG A 135 15.87 3.51 21.96
N ILE A 136 15.17 2.57 21.35
CA ILE A 136 14.37 1.55 22.02
C ILE A 136 14.83 0.20 21.48
N THR A 137 15.28 -0.66 22.37
CA THR A 137 15.70 -2.04 22.06
C THR A 137 14.78 -2.99 22.81
N HIS A 138 14.24 -3.98 22.11
CA HIS A 138 13.54 -5.08 22.76
C HIS A 138 14.58 -5.99 23.43
N GLN A 139 14.50 -6.17 24.75
CA GLN A 139 15.55 -6.85 25.50
C GLN A 139 15.44 -8.38 25.50
N GLU A 140 14.29 -8.95 25.10
CA GLU A 140 14.09 -10.40 25.12
C GLU A 140 14.46 -11.04 23.77
N GLY A 141 15.23 -12.12 23.81
CA GLY A 141 15.35 -13.10 22.72
C GLY A 141 16.30 -12.77 21.56
N GLY A 142 16.78 -11.52 21.43
CA GLY A 142 17.62 -11.10 20.29
C GLY A 142 16.84 -10.97 18.97
N ASP A 143 15.51 -10.91 19.06
CA ASP A 143 14.61 -10.78 17.92
C ASP A 143 14.74 -9.41 17.25
N GLN A 144 14.64 -9.41 15.91
CA GLN A 144 14.75 -8.20 15.11
C GLN A 144 13.39 -7.52 14.95
N LEU A 145 13.37 -6.19 15.02
CA LEU A 145 12.17 -5.38 14.82
C LEU A 145 12.17 -4.77 13.41
N LEU A 146 11.39 -5.37 12.51
CA LEU A 146 11.50 -5.14 11.05
C LEU A 146 10.44 -4.19 10.49
N SER A 147 9.36 -3.93 11.23
CA SER A 147 8.32 -2.95 10.87
C SER A 147 7.95 -2.08 12.05
N VAL A 148 7.47 -0.85 11.80
CA VAL A 148 7.12 0.10 12.85
C VAL A 148 5.89 0.90 12.48
N ALA A 149 5.07 1.25 13.48
CA ALA A 149 3.99 2.21 13.31
C ALA A 149 3.87 3.10 14.55
N VAL A 150 3.53 4.37 14.32
CA VAL A 150 3.24 5.36 15.36
C VAL A 150 1.74 5.57 15.41
N SER A 151 1.14 5.58 16.60
CA SER A 151 -0.28 5.88 16.73
C SER A 151 -0.58 7.31 16.24
N PRO A 152 -1.79 7.59 15.74
CA PRO A 152 -2.13 8.91 15.20
C PRO A 152 -1.88 10.06 16.17
N ASP A 153 -2.13 9.84 17.46
CA ASP A 153 -1.89 10.81 18.55
C ASP A 153 -0.42 10.91 18.99
N GLY A 154 0.48 10.07 18.43
CA GLY A 154 1.90 10.04 18.75
C GLY A 154 2.25 9.45 20.11
N SER A 155 1.29 8.87 20.85
CA SER A 155 1.52 8.37 22.22
C SER A 155 2.12 6.96 22.27
N LEU A 156 1.89 6.16 21.22
CA LEU A 156 2.26 4.75 21.16
C LEU A 156 3.12 4.48 19.92
N VAL A 157 4.19 3.70 20.11
CA VAL A 157 4.98 3.14 19.00
C VAL A 157 4.87 1.62 19.08
N ILE A 158 4.46 0.98 18.00
CA ILE A 158 4.44 -0.47 17.88
C ILE A 158 5.50 -0.92 16.89
N ALA A 159 6.14 -2.05 17.18
CA ALA A 159 7.16 -2.64 16.34
C ALA A 159 6.89 -4.13 16.13
N GLY A 160 7.07 -4.58 14.89
CA GLY A 160 6.80 -5.94 14.45
C GLY A 160 8.07 -6.76 14.40
N SER A 161 8.02 -7.97 14.95
CA SER A 161 9.18 -8.85 15.12
C SER A 161 9.35 -9.88 14.01
N ASN A 162 10.58 -10.34 13.81
CA ASN A 162 10.89 -11.54 13.02
C ASN A 162 10.46 -12.87 13.70
N SER A 163 10.05 -12.82 14.97
CA SER A 163 9.61 -13.97 15.78
C SER A 163 8.09 -14.01 16.05
N SER A 164 7.32 -13.32 15.20
CA SER A 164 5.83 -13.35 15.16
C SER A 164 5.14 -12.73 16.35
N PHE A 165 5.65 -11.60 16.83
CA PHE A 165 4.96 -10.77 17.81
C PHE A 165 4.99 -9.31 17.39
N VAL A 166 4.13 -8.52 18.03
CA VAL A 166 4.17 -7.06 18.01
C VAL A 166 4.42 -6.58 19.43
N VAL A 167 5.40 -5.71 19.60
CA VAL A 167 5.68 -5.07 20.90
C VAL A 167 5.29 -3.59 20.82
N ALA A 168 4.78 -3.05 21.92
CA ALA A 168 4.40 -1.66 22.02
C ALA A 168 5.18 -0.92 23.10
N PHE A 169 5.50 0.33 22.81
CA PHE A 169 6.24 1.24 23.67
C PHE A 169 5.48 2.54 23.84
N ASP A 170 5.52 3.08 25.04
CA ASP A 170 5.14 4.47 25.29
C ASP A 170 6.15 5.39 24.58
N ALA A 171 5.67 6.27 23.70
CA ALA A 171 6.54 7.08 22.86
C ALA A 171 7.38 8.08 23.66
N ALA A 172 6.83 8.62 24.75
CA ALA A 172 7.49 9.63 25.56
C ALA A 172 8.64 9.04 26.40
N THR A 173 8.41 7.88 27.01
CA THR A 173 9.31 7.24 27.95
C THR A 173 10.17 6.14 27.33
N GLY A 174 9.72 5.56 26.21
CA GLY A 174 10.29 4.36 25.58
C GLY A 174 10.05 3.07 26.37
N ARG A 175 9.21 3.11 27.40
CA ARG A 175 8.90 1.94 28.21
C ARG A 175 8.04 0.96 27.42
N GLN A 176 8.43 -0.32 27.40
CA GLN A 176 7.58 -1.39 26.88
C GLN A 176 6.28 -1.49 27.69
N LEU A 177 5.16 -1.45 26.98
CA LEU A 177 3.82 -1.50 27.56
C LEU A 177 3.22 -2.90 27.49
N TRP A 178 3.35 -3.56 26.33
CA TRP A 178 2.82 -4.89 26.09
C TRP A 178 3.50 -5.56 24.89
N THR A 179 3.39 -6.88 24.87
CA THR A 179 3.73 -7.74 23.74
C THR A 179 2.46 -8.50 23.33
N LEU A 180 2.23 -8.62 22.03
CA LEU A 180 1.13 -9.36 21.44
C LEU A 180 1.70 -10.44 20.52
N ASP A 181 1.57 -11.70 20.94
CA ASP A 181 1.94 -12.84 20.12
C ASP A 181 0.92 -13.04 18.98
N LEU A 182 1.45 -13.22 17.77
CA LEU A 182 0.65 -13.54 16.60
C LEU A 182 0.71 -15.06 16.36
N PRO A 183 -0.44 -15.74 16.26
CA PRO A 183 -0.49 -17.16 15.96
C PRO A 183 0.33 -17.52 14.72
N LYS A 184 1.27 -18.45 14.88
CA LYS A 184 2.08 -19.01 13.80
C LYS A 184 1.31 -20.16 13.16
N PRO A 185 1.26 -20.27 11.83
CA PRO A 185 0.53 -21.34 11.20
C PRO A 185 1.24 -22.71 11.37
N TRP A 186 2.56 -22.78 11.58
CA TRP A 186 3.34 -24.05 11.74
C TRP A 186 4.72 -23.77 12.42
N ASN A 187 5.61 -24.78 12.52
CA ASN A 187 7.02 -24.65 12.99
C ASN A 187 7.95 -23.84 12.04
N ARG A 188 7.44 -22.81 11.36
CA ARG A 188 8.25 -21.88 10.55
C ARG A 188 8.35 -20.54 11.27
N GLY A 189 9.45 -19.81 11.05
CA GLY A 189 9.50 -18.39 11.36
C GLY A 189 8.39 -17.63 10.62
N GLN A 190 7.88 -16.58 11.24
CA GLN A 190 6.91 -15.67 10.64
C GLN A 190 7.29 -14.26 11.06
N MET A 191 7.62 -13.43 10.07
CA MET A 191 8.06 -12.06 10.25
C MET A 191 6.90 -11.09 10.08
N VAL A 192 6.79 -10.09 10.95
CA VAL A 192 5.86 -8.98 10.75
C VAL A 192 6.51 -7.95 9.81
N VAL A 193 6.07 -7.94 8.55
CA VAL A 193 6.66 -7.15 7.46
C VAL A 193 5.93 -5.83 7.21
N GLY A 194 4.75 -5.63 7.81
CA GLY A 194 4.05 -4.36 7.72
C GLY A 194 3.11 -4.13 8.89
N LEU A 195 3.13 -2.89 9.41
CA LEU A 195 2.28 -2.43 10.50
C LEU A 195 1.64 -1.09 10.12
N ARG A 196 0.32 -0.98 10.25
CA ARG A 196 -0.40 0.28 9.96
C ARG A 196 -1.49 0.53 10.99
N PHE A 197 -1.50 1.73 11.56
CA PHE A 197 -2.62 2.19 12.39
C PHE A 197 -3.77 2.68 11.52
N ALA A 198 -5.00 2.37 11.94
CA ALA A 198 -6.16 3.11 11.48
C ALA A 198 -6.11 4.54 12.05
N GLN A 199 -6.63 5.52 11.32
CA GLN A 199 -6.59 6.95 11.71
C GLN A 199 -7.20 7.24 13.09
N GLY A 200 -8.15 6.41 13.56
CA GLY A 200 -8.73 6.54 14.89
C GLY A 200 -7.84 6.04 16.05
N GLY A 201 -6.69 5.41 15.77
CA GLY A 201 -5.71 4.93 16.75
C GLY A 201 -6.14 3.72 17.61
N ARG A 202 -7.41 3.29 17.51
CA ARG A 202 -7.96 2.15 18.27
C ARG A 202 -7.71 0.79 17.64
N LEU A 203 -7.16 0.76 16.44
CA LEU A 203 -6.95 -0.45 15.67
C LEU A 203 -5.69 -0.31 14.82
N PHE A 204 -4.97 -1.41 14.65
CA PHE A 204 -3.89 -1.53 13.69
C PHE A 204 -3.99 -2.86 12.94
N VAL A 205 -3.34 -2.92 11.79
CA VAL A 205 -3.20 -4.12 10.98
C VAL A 205 -1.74 -4.52 10.96
N ALA A 206 -1.49 -5.83 11.12
CA ALA A 206 -0.18 -6.45 10.98
C ALA A 206 -0.22 -7.47 9.84
N GLY A 207 0.66 -7.31 8.85
CA GLY A 207 0.86 -8.27 7.77
C GLY A 207 2.15 -9.05 8.00
N THR A 208 2.14 -10.35 7.71
CA THR A 208 3.30 -11.22 7.88
C THR A 208 3.75 -11.85 6.58
N ASP A 209 5.06 -12.10 6.45
CA ASP A 209 5.68 -12.77 5.30
C ASP A 209 4.99 -14.08 4.91
N SER A 210 4.52 -14.84 5.90
CA SER A 210 3.74 -16.08 5.75
C SER A 210 2.36 -15.90 5.12
N GLY A 211 1.95 -14.67 4.80
CA GLY A 211 0.66 -14.35 4.20
C GLY A 211 -0.49 -14.24 5.21
N ARG A 212 -0.21 -14.11 6.51
CA ARG A 212 -1.26 -13.82 7.50
C ARG A 212 -1.44 -12.31 7.62
N VAL A 213 -2.70 -11.90 7.74
CA VAL A 213 -3.06 -10.53 8.11
C VAL A 213 -3.85 -10.58 9.41
N PHE A 214 -3.42 -9.78 10.37
CA PHE A 214 -4.04 -9.65 11.69
C PHE A 214 -4.60 -8.24 11.84
N VAL A 215 -5.84 -8.17 12.29
CA VAL A 215 -6.48 -6.93 12.72
C VAL A 215 -6.50 -6.95 14.24
N CYS A 216 -5.92 -5.93 14.84
CA CYS A 216 -5.69 -5.86 16.27
C CYS A 216 -6.38 -4.62 16.84
N GLY A 217 -7.31 -4.82 17.76
CA GLY A 217 -7.97 -3.74 18.49
C GLY A 217 -7.18 -3.38 19.75
N ILE A 218 -7.10 -2.10 20.06
CA ILE A 218 -6.50 -1.57 21.28
C ILE A 218 -7.63 -1.08 22.19
N ASP A 219 -7.71 -1.68 23.36
CA ASP A 219 -8.66 -1.30 24.40
C ASP A 219 -7.95 -1.22 25.76
N LYS A 220 -8.22 -0.17 26.52
CA LYS A 220 -7.62 0.08 27.86
C LYS A 220 -6.10 -0.12 27.91
N GLY A 221 -5.40 0.32 26.86
CA GLY A 221 -3.93 0.23 26.79
C GLY A 221 -3.36 -1.16 26.52
N LYS A 222 -4.18 -2.12 26.06
CA LYS A 222 -3.71 -3.45 25.62
C LYS A 222 -4.27 -3.77 24.23
N ALA A 223 -3.46 -4.45 23.42
CA ALA A 223 -3.89 -4.95 22.13
C ALA A 223 -4.41 -6.39 22.21
N LYS A 224 -5.38 -6.71 21.35
CA LYS A 224 -5.86 -8.08 21.12
C LYS A 224 -6.18 -8.28 19.65
N ILE A 225 -5.94 -9.49 19.15
CA ILE A 225 -6.37 -9.88 17.81
C ILE A 225 -7.90 -9.93 17.80
N VAL A 226 -8.52 -9.18 16.89
CA VAL A 226 -9.97 -9.18 16.69
C VAL A 226 -10.39 -9.96 15.44
N LYS A 227 -9.50 -10.03 14.45
CA LYS A 227 -9.69 -10.80 13.22
C LYS A 227 -8.32 -11.20 12.68
N ASN A 228 -8.24 -12.33 12.01
CA ASN A 228 -7.13 -12.63 11.12
C ASN A 228 -7.62 -13.50 9.95
N TRP A 229 -6.83 -13.54 8.89
CA TRP A 229 -7.06 -14.42 7.75
C TRP A 229 -5.74 -14.78 7.07
N SER A 230 -5.80 -15.79 6.21
CA SER A 230 -4.71 -16.13 5.30
C SER A 230 -4.98 -15.50 3.94
N VAL A 231 -3.99 -14.80 3.41
CA VAL A 231 -3.99 -14.25 2.05
C VAL A 231 -3.85 -15.40 1.04
N PHE A 232 -3.12 -16.45 1.39
CA PHE A 232 -2.89 -17.61 0.53
C PHE A 232 -3.79 -18.79 0.95
N PRO A 233 -4.31 -19.60 0.01
CA PRO A 233 -5.12 -20.78 0.34
C PRO A 233 -4.35 -21.78 1.22
N GLU A 234 -5.01 -22.39 2.22
CA GLU A 234 -4.34 -23.32 3.17
C GLU A 234 -3.88 -24.63 2.51
N ASP A 235 -4.52 -25.08 1.43
CA ASP A 235 -4.19 -26.31 0.68
C ASP A 235 -3.05 -26.14 -0.33
N SER A 236 -2.30 -25.05 -0.26
CA SER A 236 -1.19 -24.82 -1.15
C SER A 236 -0.03 -25.76 -0.78
N ASN A 237 -0.09 -27.00 -1.28
CA ASN A 237 1.02 -27.96 -1.37
C ASN A 237 2.12 -27.37 -2.27
N LEU A 238 2.76 -26.31 -1.80
CA LEU A 238 3.76 -25.54 -2.52
C LEU A 238 5.11 -26.23 -2.35
N GLN A 239 5.24 -27.41 -2.97
CA GLN A 239 6.57 -27.93 -3.32
C GLN A 239 7.30 -26.94 -4.26
N ASP A 240 6.54 -26.09 -4.99
CA ASP A 240 7.04 -25.07 -5.91
C ASP A 240 6.87 -23.66 -5.33
N GLY A 241 7.68 -23.31 -4.32
CA GLY A 241 7.84 -21.91 -3.86
C GLY A 241 6.68 -21.33 -3.06
N ILE A 242 6.96 -20.91 -1.83
CA ILE A 242 5.94 -20.32 -0.95
C ILE A 242 5.74 -18.85 -1.35
N PRO A 243 4.51 -18.39 -1.62
CA PRO A 243 4.27 -16.97 -1.80
C PRO A 243 4.57 -16.22 -0.51
N GLU A 244 5.15 -15.03 -0.67
CA GLU A 244 5.51 -14.18 0.46
C GLU A 244 4.77 -12.86 0.34
N LEU A 245 4.19 -12.43 1.45
CA LEU A 245 3.64 -11.09 1.57
C LEU A 245 4.81 -10.11 1.67
N GLU A 246 4.85 -9.14 0.77
CA GLU A 246 5.93 -8.15 0.72
C GLU A 246 5.57 -6.89 1.51
N ARG A 247 4.37 -6.36 1.27
CA ARG A 247 3.89 -5.12 1.88
C ARG A 247 2.38 -5.15 2.06
N ILE A 248 1.92 -4.45 3.10
CA ILE A 248 0.52 -4.07 3.25
C ILE A 248 0.39 -2.56 3.29
N ASP A 249 -0.78 -2.07 2.91
CA ASP A 249 -1.22 -0.73 3.25
C ASP A 249 -2.68 -0.73 3.69
N LEU A 250 -3.04 0.23 4.55
CA LEU A 250 -4.38 0.38 5.10
C LEU A 250 -5.03 1.62 4.50
N SER A 251 -6.29 1.49 4.07
CA SER A 251 -7.02 2.64 3.52
C SER A 251 -7.11 3.77 4.56
N PRO A 252 -7.20 5.05 4.14
CA PRO A 252 -7.34 6.18 5.06
C PRO A 252 -8.52 6.02 6.05
N LYS A 253 -9.61 5.36 5.61
CA LYS A 253 -10.78 5.07 6.44
C LYS A 253 -10.58 3.90 7.41
N GLY A 254 -9.54 3.09 7.22
CA GLY A 254 -9.26 1.89 8.02
C GLY A 254 -10.17 0.71 7.73
N ASP A 255 -10.88 0.72 6.60
CA ASP A 255 -11.87 -0.28 6.20
C ASP A 255 -11.35 -1.32 5.20
N LEU A 256 -10.26 -1.01 4.49
CA LEU A 256 -9.67 -1.88 3.47
C LEU A 256 -8.17 -2.06 3.70
N VAL A 257 -7.68 -3.27 3.46
CA VAL A 257 -6.24 -3.58 3.41
C VAL A 257 -5.88 -3.99 1.99
N ALA A 258 -4.86 -3.33 1.45
CA ALA A 258 -4.20 -3.75 0.23
C ALA A 258 -2.99 -4.62 0.58
N VAL A 259 -2.87 -5.76 -0.08
CA VAL A 259 -1.77 -6.71 0.14
C VAL A 259 -1.00 -6.89 -1.16
N ALA A 260 0.28 -6.55 -1.14
CA ALA A 260 1.26 -6.84 -2.17
C ALA A 260 1.99 -8.14 -1.82
N ALA A 261 2.06 -9.05 -2.78
CA ALA A 261 2.69 -10.35 -2.60
C ALA A 261 3.55 -10.72 -3.81
N TYR A 262 4.55 -11.56 -3.53
CA TYR A 262 5.43 -12.17 -4.50
C TYR A 262 5.21 -13.69 -4.51
N LEU A 263 5.24 -14.29 -5.70
CA LEU A 263 5.35 -15.74 -5.90
C LEU A 263 6.74 -16.01 -6.46
N SER A 264 7.41 -17.04 -5.94
CA SER A 264 8.69 -17.46 -6.52
C SER A 264 8.53 -17.81 -8.01
N GLU A 265 9.58 -17.59 -8.79
CA GLU A 265 9.57 -17.80 -10.24
C GLU A 265 9.23 -19.25 -10.66
N ALA A 266 9.32 -20.21 -9.73
CA ALA A 266 9.06 -21.62 -9.96
C ALA A 266 7.58 -22.03 -9.82
N ALA A 267 6.73 -21.20 -9.20
CA ALA A 267 5.33 -21.56 -8.96
C ALA A 267 4.47 -21.46 -10.24
N PRO A 268 3.58 -22.44 -10.53
CA PRO A 268 2.66 -22.33 -11.64
C PRO A 268 1.76 -21.11 -11.45
N ARG A 269 1.93 -20.13 -12.33
CA ARG A 269 1.24 -18.83 -12.29
C ARG A 269 -0.26 -19.03 -12.47
N LYS A 270 -1.00 -19.00 -11.37
CA LYS A 270 -2.45 -18.78 -11.42
C LYS A 270 -2.69 -17.28 -11.44
N GLU A 271 -3.69 -16.86 -12.22
CA GLU A 271 -4.28 -15.53 -12.07
C GLU A 271 -4.72 -15.36 -10.60
N GLY A 272 -4.36 -14.23 -9.97
CA GLY A 272 -4.80 -13.91 -8.62
C GLY A 272 -3.74 -13.84 -7.51
N TYR A 273 -2.47 -13.69 -7.89
CA TYR A 273 -1.37 -13.54 -6.94
C TYR A 273 -0.53 -12.33 -7.33
N GLY A 274 -0.52 -11.33 -6.45
CA GLY A 274 0.28 -10.12 -6.66
C GLY A 274 -0.26 -8.93 -5.91
N LEU A 275 -1.52 -8.57 -6.15
CA LEU A 275 -2.16 -7.44 -5.47
C LEU A 275 -3.62 -7.76 -5.19
N SER A 276 -3.99 -7.77 -3.91
CA SER A 276 -5.34 -8.09 -3.48
C SER A 276 -5.89 -7.05 -2.50
N LEU A 277 -7.22 -6.87 -2.51
CA LEU A 277 -7.93 -5.98 -1.61
C LEU A 277 -8.83 -6.80 -0.69
N TRP A 278 -8.81 -6.45 0.59
CA TRP A 278 -9.52 -7.15 1.65
C TRP A 278 -10.31 -6.17 2.50
N GLU A 279 -11.50 -6.55 2.93
CA GLU A 279 -12.29 -5.77 3.88
C GLU A 279 -11.85 -6.11 5.31
N VAL A 280 -11.51 -5.08 6.09
CA VAL A 280 -10.98 -5.23 7.46
C VAL A 280 -12.00 -5.88 8.40
N ALA A 281 -13.27 -5.51 8.26
CA ALA A 281 -14.32 -5.96 9.17
C ALA A 281 -14.64 -7.45 9.02
N THR A 282 -14.67 -7.95 7.79
CA THR A 282 -15.05 -9.34 7.48
C THR A 282 -13.82 -10.23 7.36
N GLY A 283 -12.70 -9.70 6.87
CA GLY A 283 -11.55 -10.48 6.42
C GLY A 283 -11.74 -11.09 5.03
N GLU A 284 -12.77 -10.65 4.30
CA GLU A 284 -13.08 -11.18 2.97
C GLU A 284 -12.26 -10.47 1.89
N ARG A 285 -11.80 -11.25 0.90
CA ARG A 285 -11.16 -10.71 -0.30
C ARG A 285 -12.22 -10.07 -1.19
N ILE A 286 -12.17 -8.74 -1.35
CA ILE A 286 -13.14 -8.00 -2.17
C ILE A 286 -12.69 -7.87 -3.63
N ALA A 287 -11.39 -7.96 -3.91
CA ALA A 287 -10.85 -7.90 -5.26
C ALA A 287 -9.49 -8.60 -5.37
N ASP A 288 -9.25 -9.14 -6.55
CA ASP A 288 -7.93 -9.51 -7.02
C ASP A 288 -7.56 -8.60 -8.19
N LEU A 289 -6.49 -7.82 -8.03
CA LEU A 289 -6.06 -6.84 -9.01
C LEU A 289 -4.96 -7.40 -9.92
N GLY A 290 -4.46 -8.62 -9.70
CA GLY A 290 -3.48 -9.29 -10.56
C GLY A 290 -2.04 -8.73 -10.52
N GLY A 291 -1.82 -7.54 -9.94
CA GLY A 291 -0.49 -7.00 -9.63
C GLY A 291 0.44 -6.86 -10.86
N HIS A 292 1.64 -7.42 -10.75
CA HIS A 292 2.72 -7.31 -11.76
C HIS A 292 3.28 -8.67 -12.17
N ARG A 293 4.01 -8.70 -13.30
CA ARG A 293 4.45 -9.95 -13.97
C ARG A 293 5.29 -10.86 -13.06
N THR A 294 6.14 -10.29 -12.21
CA THR A 294 7.04 -11.04 -11.32
C THR A 294 6.78 -10.71 -9.84
N GLY A 295 5.52 -10.41 -9.49
CA GLY A 295 5.11 -10.03 -8.14
C GLY A 295 5.11 -8.52 -7.87
N THR A 296 4.37 -8.15 -6.83
CA THR A 296 4.20 -6.77 -6.37
C THR A 296 5.03 -6.59 -5.11
N PHE A 297 5.91 -5.60 -5.11
CA PHE A 297 6.84 -5.36 -3.99
C PHE A 297 6.45 -4.14 -3.17
N ALA A 298 5.66 -3.23 -3.74
CA ALA A 298 5.23 -2.02 -3.08
C ALA A 298 3.78 -1.69 -3.41
N VAL A 299 3.06 -1.14 -2.43
CA VAL A 299 1.66 -0.74 -2.55
C VAL A 299 1.38 0.44 -1.63
N ALA A 300 0.56 1.38 -2.09
CA ALA A 300 0.03 2.46 -1.26
C ALA A 300 -1.34 2.92 -1.73
N PHE A 301 -2.23 3.18 -0.78
CA PHE A 301 -3.46 3.91 -1.03
C PHE A 301 -3.16 5.39 -1.26
N PHE A 302 -4.02 6.01 -2.06
CA PHE A 302 -4.09 7.45 -2.14
C PHE A 302 -4.81 8.01 -0.90
N PRO A 303 -4.58 9.28 -0.54
CA PRO A 303 -5.23 9.92 0.61
C PRO A 303 -6.77 9.95 0.54
N ASP A 304 -7.34 9.88 -0.66
CA ASP A 304 -8.79 9.80 -0.87
C ASP A 304 -9.37 8.40 -0.62
N GLY A 305 -8.53 7.36 -0.63
CA GLY A 305 -8.91 5.95 -0.56
C GLY A 305 -9.59 5.39 -1.81
N ASP A 306 -9.75 6.19 -2.86
CA ASP A 306 -10.40 5.79 -4.13
C ASP A 306 -9.40 5.21 -5.13
N LEU A 307 -8.12 5.58 -4.98
CA LEU A 307 -7.02 5.08 -5.80
C LEU A 307 -6.00 4.28 -4.98
N LEU A 308 -5.33 3.39 -5.69
CA LEU A 308 -4.24 2.56 -5.18
C LEU A 308 -3.12 2.58 -6.22
N VAL A 309 -1.86 2.69 -5.78
CA VAL A 309 -0.69 2.47 -6.63
C VAL A 309 0.04 1.20 -6.20
N SER A 310 0.52 0.44 -7.17
CA SER A 310 1.40 -0.69 -6.93
C SER A 310 2.67 -0.59 -7.77
N GLY A 311 3.75 -1.13 -7.22
CA GLY A 311 5.05 -1.21 -7.85
C GLY A 311 5.52 -2.65 -7.99
N GLY A 312 6.04 -2.98 -9.17
CA GLY A 312 6.63 -4.27 -9.46
C GLY A 312 7.56 -4.23 -10.65
N LYS A 313 7.60 -5.33 -11.40
CA LYS A 313 8.43 -5.49 -12.59
C LYS A 313 7.56 -5.86 -13.79
N ALA A 314 7.84 -5.24 -14.94
CA ALA A 314 7.04 -5.42 -16.16
C ALA A 314 7.22 -6.81 -16.79
N ALA A 315 8.40 -7.41 -16.65
CA ALA A 315 8.78 -8.67 -17.28
C ALA A 315 9.80 -9.46 -16.44
N GLU A 316 10.01 -10.72 -16.82
CA GLU A 316 11.07 -11.56 -16.29
C GLU A 316 12.46 -11.11 -16.75
N GLY A 317 13.50 -11.59 -16.06
CA GLY A 317 14.89 -11.32 -16.38
C GLY A 317 15.44 -10.07 -15.69
N GLU A 318 16.70 -10.10 -15.28
CA GLU A 318 17.35 -9.06 -14.45
C GLU A 318 17.19 -7.64 -14.98
N LYS A 319 17.09 -7.50 -16.30
CA LYS A 319 17.10 -6.22 -17.02
C LYS A 319 15.71 -5.67 -17.35
N ALA A 320 14.61 -6.30 -16.91
CA ALA A 320 13.28 -5.76 -17.17
C ALA A 320 12.98 -4.51 -16.34
N ALA A 321 12.26 -3.56 -16.95
CA ALA A 321 11.92 -2.29 -16.34
C ALA A 321 10.95 -2.46 -15.18
N GLY A 322 11.08 -1.58 -14.18
CA GLY A 322 10.10 -1.43 -13.12
C GLY A 322 8.80 -0.90 -13.69
N GLU A 323 7.68 -1.35 -13.13
CA GLU A 323 6.34 -0.99 -13.58
C GLU A 323 5.53 -0.45 -12.40
N LEU A 324 4.86 0.67 -12.65
CA LEU A 324 3.89 1.27 -11.75
C LEU A 324 2.50 1.05 -12.35
N LYS A 325 1.55 0.66 -11.51
CA LYS A 325 0.15 0.54 -11.88
C LYS A 325 -0.72 1.33 -10.92
N VAL A 326 -1.65 2.12 -11.47
CA VAL A 326 -2.66 2.84 -10.68
C VAL A 326 -4.00 2.18 -10.90
N TRP A 327 -4.69 1.86 -9.80
CA TRP A 327 -5.93 1.11 -9.77
C TRP A 327 -7.04 1.96 -9.16
N SER A 328 -8.26 1.80 -9.67
CA SER A 328 -9.45 2.27 -8.97
C SER A 328 -9.86 1.22 -7.95
N VAL A 329 -9.95 1.62 -6.68
CA VAL A 329 -10.41 0.77 -5.57
C VAL A 329 -11.89 0.42 -5.78
N ARG A 330 -12.72 1.44 -6.04
CA ARG A 330 -14.16 1.27 -6.26
C ARG A 330 -14.49 0.46 -7.51
N GLN A 331 -13.79 0.72 -8.61
CA GLN A 331 -14.07 0.04 -9.89
C GLN A 331 -13.30 -1.28 -10.04
N LYS A 332 -12.40 -1.61 -9.09
CA LYS A 332 -11.60 -2.83 -9.06
C LYS A 332 -10.88 -3.09 -10.39
N ARG A 333 -10.35 -2.03 -11.00
CA ARG A 333 -9.72 -2.10 -12.32
C ARG A 333 -8.51 -1.19 -12.43
N LEU A 334 -7.62 -1.56 -13.34
CA LEU A 334 -6.47 -0.78 -13.74
C LEU A 334 -6.90 0.51 -14.46
N LEU A 335 -6.30 1.64 -14.08
CA LEU A 335 -6.51 2.96 -14.69
C LEU A 335 -5.30 3.42 -15.50
N ALA A 336 -4.08 3.16 -15.00
CA ALA A 336 -2.85 3.60 -15.65
C ALA A 336 -1.71 2.62 -15.43
N VAL A 337 -0.80 2.56 -16.41
CA VAL A 337 0.48 1.84 -16.33
C VAL A 337 1.58 2.80 -16.72
N GLN A 338 2.66 2.83 -15.95
CA GLN A 338 3.83 3.63 -16.23
C GLN A 338 5.09 2.80 -16.02
N GLN A 339 6.00 2.82 -16.99
CA GLN A 339 7.32 2.22 -16.83
C GLN A 339 8.27 3.23 -16.18
N THR A 340 9.14 2.70 -15.32
CA THR A 340 10.26 3.45 -14.71
C THR A 340 11.37 3.71 -15.73
N LEU A 341 12.34 4.56 -15.38
CA LEU A 341 13.33 5.08 -16.32
C LEU A 341 14.38 4.04 -16.73
N LYS A 342 14.72 3.09 -15.86
CA LYS A 342 15.71 2.06 -16.17
C LYS A 342 15.20 0.66 -15.81
N LYS A 343 16.13 -0.27 -15.90
CA LYS A 343 15.99 -1.70 -15.64
C LYS A 343 15.99 -1.86 -14.13
N TYR A 344 15.19 -2.76 -13.55
CA TYR A 344 15.05 -3.12 -12.10
C TYR A 344 13.64 -2.82 -11.55
N ARG A 345 13.21 -3.60 -10.55
CA ARG A 345 11.86 -3.53 -9.98
C ARG A 345 11.65 -2.26 -9.16
N VAL A 346 10.40 -1.82 -9.05
CA VAL A 346 10.01 -0.82 -8.04
C VAL A 346 10.06 -1.48 -6.67
N TRP A 347 10.84 -0.91 -5.76
CA TRP A 347 11.10 -1.49 -4.44
C TRP A 347 10.37 -0.75 -3.32
N ALA A 348 10.39 0.58 -3.37
CA ALA A 348 9.66 1.44 -2.45
C ALA A 348 8.84 2.47 -3.24
N LEU A 349 7.70 2.86 -2.68
CA LEU A 349 6.90 3.97 -3.19
C LEU A 349 6.22 4.72 -2.05
N ALA A 350 5.88 5.98 -2.29
CA ALA A 350 5.09 6.79 -1.37
C ALA A 350 4.21 7.77 -2.15
N VAL A 351 2.96 7.94 -1.74
CA VAL A 351 2.04 8.95 -2.29
C VAL A 351 2.03 10.15 -1.34
N SER A 352 2.06 11.37 -1.88
CA SER A 352 2.00 12.58 -1.06
C SER A 352 0.64 12.74 -0.38
N PRO A 353 0.54 13.43 0.77
CA PRO A 353 -0.72 13.60 1.50
C PRO A 353 -1.83 14.34 0.73
N ASP A 354 -1.47 15.12 -0.29
CA ASP A 354 -2.39 15.78 -1.21
C ASP A 354 -2.77 14.92 -2.44
N GLY A 355 -2.19 13.72 -2.57
CA GLY A 355 -2.43 12.79 -3.68
C GLY A 355 -1.82 13.22 -5.01
N SER A 356 -1.02 14.29 -5.06
CA SER A 356 -0.54 14.89 -6.30
C SER A 356 0.84 14.39 -6.75
N ARG A 357 1.57 13.67 -5.88
CA ARG A 357 2.94 13.20 -6.14
C ARG A 357 3.12 11.74 -5.74
N LEU A 358 3.93 11.03 -6.51
CA LEU A 358 4.34 9.65 -6.27
C LEU A 358 5.86 9.57 -6.28
N ALA A 359 6.47 9.36 -5.11
CA ALA A 359 7.89 9.03 -5.00
C ALA A 359 8.09 7.54 -5.23
N VAL A 360 9.14 7.17 -5.98
CA VAL A 360 9.45 5.80 -6.38
C VAL A 360 10.95 5.56 -6.24
N GLY A 361 11.29 4.54 -5.47
CA GLY A 361 12.66 4.17 -5.14
C GLY A 361 13.00 2.76 -5.58
N ASN A 362 14.25 2.60 -6.00
CA ASN A 362 14.92 1.33 -6.23
C ASN A 362 16.41 1.48 -5.88
N PRO A 363 17.05 0.52 -5.20
CA PRO A 363 18.49 0.55 -4.88
C PRO A 363 19.44 0.80 -6.05
N PHE A 364 19.01 0.55 -7.29
CA PHE A 364 19.85 0.64 -8.49
C PHE A 364 19.48 1.77 -9.45
N GLU A 365 18.48 2.58 -9.10
CA GLU A 365 18.01 3.70 -9.90
C GLU A 365 17.97 5.00 -9.10
N PRO A 366 18.07 6.16 -9.77
CA PRO A 366 17.75 7.42 -9.12
C PRO A 366 16.36 7.35 -8.51
N LEU A 367 16.23 7.88 -7.28
CA LEU A 367 14.93 8.15 -6.69
C LEU A 367 14.20 9.15 -7.59
N VAL A 368 12.98 8.82 -7.99
CA VAL A 368 12.19 9.67 -8.88
C VAL A 368 10.85 10.00 -8.27
N MET A 369 10.34 11.19 -8.57
CA MET A 369 9.02 11.64 -8.16
C MET A 369 8.19 12.02 -9.36
N TRP A 370 7.05 11.38 -9.51
CA TRP A 370 6.07 11.65 -10.56
C TRP A 370 5.01 12.60 -10.06
N ARG A 371 4.54 13.52 -10.92
CA ARG A 371 3.28 14.22 -10.66
C ARG A 371 2.12 13.36 -11.13
N ILE A 372 1.04 13.37 -10.35
CA ILE A 372 -0.18 12.62 -10.60
C ILE A 372 -1.28 13.60 -10.97
N ASP A 373 -1.79 13.49 -12.19
CA ASP A 373 -2.93 14.26 -12.67
C ASP A 373 -4.14 13.33 -12.80
N THR A 374 -5.20 13.61 -12.03
CA THR A 374 -6.46 12.87 -12.08
C THR A 374 -7.51 13.70 -12.81
N ASP A 375 -7.82 13.34 -14.05
CA ASP A 375 -8.95 13.94 -14.74
C ASP A 375 -10.21 13.15 -14.36
N SER A 376 -11.10 13.80 -13.62
CA SER A 376 -12.39 13.22 -13.24
C SER A 376 -13.37 13.14 -14.42
N GLY A 377 -13.01 13.70 -15.59
CA GLY A 377 -13.84 13.69 -16.78
C GLY A 377 -15.16 14.47 -16.62
N MET A 378 -15.41 15.07 -15.46
CA MET A 378 -16.43 16.10 -15.26
C MET A 378 -15.81 17.45 -15.61
N LYS A 379 -15.79 17.78 -16.90
CA LYS A 379 -15.84 19.19 -17.29
C LYS A 379 -17.14 19.75 -16.70
N LYS A 380 -17.03 20.65 -15.72
CA LYS A 380 -18.15 21.44 -15.22
C LYS A 380 -18.75 22.29 -16.33
#